data_AF-A0A427B807-F1
#
_entry.id   AF-A0A427B807-F1
#
_cell.length_a   1.000
_cell.length_b   1.000
_cell.length_c   1.000
_cell.angle_alpha   90.00
_cell.angle_beta   90.00
_cell.angle_gamma   90.00
#
_symmetry.space_group_name_H-M   'P 1'
#
loop_
_entity.id
_entity.type
_entity.pdbx_description
1 polymer ?
#
loop_
_entity_poly.entity_id
_entity_poly.type
_entity_poly.pdbx_seq_one_letter_code
_entity_poly.pdbx_strand_id
1 'polypeptide(L)'
;MFGPSPSPSSCEATSNSQAMKQKDAAELPVPQWDGDEEGEEDEISQPVLDLGRGSDVCKALMDRYAKSSAPQHRHLCASAAAMRSILQEEGLPLTPPGYFAAVITAIRDADTADHDAISALSAFLAILLPVAPARSLTPKMVKDAVLVIATFLRDPPSRLPTGAVRSMVKSLGGLVLRLDLEDWNEVKLPMEVLLSFTVDKRPKVTTSIAILID
;
A
#
# COMPACT_ATOMS: atom_id res chain seq x y z
N MET A 1 6.46 -56.58 50.81
CA MET A 1 5.34 -57.41 50.34
C MET A 1 4.97 -56.95 48.95
N PHE A 2 5.58 -57.57 47.94
CA PHE A 2 5.16 -57.50 46.54
C PHE A 2 4.36 -58.78 46.28
N GLY A 3 3.13 -58.64 45.78
CA GLY A 3 2.31 -59.75 45.31
C GLY A 3 2.11 -59.63 43.79
N PRO A 4 2.35 -60.69 42.99
CA PRO A 4 2.10 -60.67 41.55
C PRO A 4 0.86 -61.50 41.12
N SER A 5 0.43 -61.23 39.88
CA SER A 5 -0.36 -62.06 38.94
C SER A 5 -1.91 -61.98 38.98
N PRO A 6 -2.66 -62.31 37.89
CA PRO A 6 -2.26 -62.72 36.53
C PRO A 6 -3.02 -62.02 35.35
N SER A 7 -2.49 -62.27 34.14
CA SER A 7 -3.02 -62.05 32.76
C SER A 7 -4.31 -62.86 32.46
N PRO A 8 -5.00 -62.84 31.27
CA PRO A 8 -4.46 -62.77 29.88
C PRO A 8 -5.30 -62.00 28.83
N SER A 9 -4.79 -61.81 27.61
CA SER A 9 -5.40 -62.38 26.38
C SER A 9 -4.93 -61.73 25.07
N SER A 10 -4.65 -62.62 24.12
CA SER A 10 -4.62 -62.50 22.66
C SER A 10 -3.42 -61.88 21.94
N CYS A 11 -2.61 -62.81 21.42
CA CYS A 11 -1.83 -62.68 20.20
C CYS A 11 -2.74 -62.43 19.00
N GLU A 12 -2.37 -61.50 18.12
CA GLU A 12 -2.44 -61.73 16.67
C GLU A 12 -1.17 -61.17 16.04
N ALA A 13 -0.49 -62.05 15.31
CA ALA A 13 0.65 -61.75 14.48
C ALA A 13 0.14 -61.39 13.10
N THR A 14 0.61 -60.30 12.51
CA THR A 14 0.94 -60.30 11.08
C THR A 14 2.16 -59.43 10.83
N SER A 15 3.16 -60.13 10.33
CA SER A 15 4.41 -59.68 9.74
C SER A 15 4.21 -58.58 8.69
N ASN A 16 4.97 -57.48 8.79
CA ASN A 16 5.80 -57.10 7.65
C ASN A 16 7.06 -56.36 8.11
N SER A 17 8.18 -56.71 7.49
CA SER A 17 9.53 -56.38 7.90
C SER A 17 10.18 -55.45 6.89
N GLN A 18 11.14 -54.65 7.38
CA GLN A 18 12.16 -53.86 6.66
C GLN A 18 11.69 -52.50 6.09
N ALA A 19 12.42 -51.39 6.20
CA ALA A 19 13.86 -51.22 6.35
C ALA A 19 14.23 -49.99 7.21
N MET A 20 15.33 -50.15 7.96
CA MET A 20 16.04 -49.09 8.66
C MET A 20 16.68 -48.11 7.67
N LYS A 21 16.55 -46.80 7.93
CA LYS A 21 17.66 -45.85 7.69
C LYS A 21 17.58 -44.68 8.66
N GLN A 22 18.56 -44.68 9.55
CA GLN A 22 18.86 -43.76 10.63
C GLN A 22 19.50 -42.47 10.08
N LYS A 23 19.08 -41.29 10.56
CA LYS A 23 19.98 -40.18 10.92
C LYS A 23 19.24 -39.02 11.59
N ASP A 24 19.72 -38.71 12.79
CA ASP A 24 19.34 -37.65 13.70
C ASP A 24 19.41 -36.22 13.15
N ALA A 25 18.51 -35.40 13.72
CA ALA A 25 18.69 -34.04 14.23
C ALA A 25 19.20 -32.93 13.28
N ALA A 26 18.26 -32.13 12.78
CA ALA A 26 18.10 -30.70 13.13
C ALA A 26 17.13 -30.05 12.13
N GLU A 27 15.83 -30.23 12.35
CA GLU A 27 14.81 -29.46 11.63
C GLU A 27 14.75 -28.07 12.26
N LEU A 28 15.33 -27.09 11.57
CA LEU A 28 15.13 -25.67 11.88
C LEU A 28 13.64 -25.36 11.71
N PRO A 29 12.98 -24.63 12.64
CA PRO A 29 11.59 -24.24 12.44
C PRO A 29 11.52 -23.38 11.19
N VAL A 30 10.88 -23.90 10.15
CA VAL A 30 10.36 -23.10 9.04
C VAL A 30 9.46 -22.05 9.68
N PRO A 31 9.71 -20.74 9.47
CA PRO A 31 8.75 -19.74 9.91
C PRO A 31 7.43 -20.07 9.23
N GLN A 32 6.45 -20.45 10.05
CA GLN A 32 5.07 -20.56 9.64
C GLN A 32 4.68 -19.19 9.08
N TRP A 33 4.65 -19.10 7.76
CA TRP A 33 4.01 -17.99 7.09
C TRP A 33 2.53 -18.22 7.32
N ASP A 34 2.02 -17.57 8.36
CA ASP A 34 0.61 -17.25 8.44
C ASP A 34 0.30 -16.50 7.15
N GLY A 35 -0.26 -17.26 6.21
CA GLY A 35 -0.75 -16.73 4.96
C GLY A 35 -1.87 -15.77 5.33
N ASP A 36 -1.54 -14.49 5.35
CA ASP A 36 -2.49 -13.47 4.97
C ASP A 36 -2.96 -13.89 3.58
N GLU A 37 -4.10 -14.58 3.52
CA GLU A 37 -4.87 -14.77 2.31
C GLU A 37 -5.20 -13.37 1.79
N GLU A 38 -4.28 -12.82 0.98
CA GLU A 38 -4.48 -11.61 0.20
C GLU A 38 -5.57 -11.94 -0.81
N GLY A 39 -6.81 -11.68 -0.41
CA GLY A 39 -7.96 -11.66 -1.30
C GLY A 39 -7.60 -10.88 -2.55
N GLU A 40 -8.03 -11.40 -3.69
CA GLU A 40 -7.88 -10.81 -5.00
C GLU A 40 -8.30 -9.33 -4.95
N GLU A 41 -7.30 -8.45 -4.83
CA GLU A 41 -7.49 -7.01 -4.83
C GLU A 41 -7.81 -6.63 -6.28
N ASP A 42 -9.11 -6.54 -6.57
CA ASP A 42 -9.62 -6.04 -7.83
C ASP A 42 -8.84 -4.79 -8.22
N GLU A 43 -8.14 -4.97 -9.33
CA GLU A 43 -7.22 -4.04 -9.92
C GLU A 43 -7.93 -2.68 -10.06
N ILE A 44 -7.49 -1.67 -9.30
CA ILE A 44 -7.74 -0.27 -9.65
C ILE A 44 -6.85 0.04 -10.88
N SER A 45 -7.12 -0.69 -11.96
CA SER A 45 -6.63 -0.44 -13.30
C SER A 45 -7.39 0.79 -13.76
N GLN A 46 -6.78 1.96 -13.54
CA GLN A 46 -7.39 3.25 -13.86
C GLN A 46 -7.19 3.52 -15.35
N PRO A 47 -8.22 3.39 -16.21
CA PRO A 47 -8.30 4.32 -17.32
C PRO A 47 -8.38 5.71 -16.69
N VAL A 48 -7.42 6.57 -17.04
CA VAL A 48 -7.36 7.99 -16.67
C VAL A 48 -8.78 8.50 -16.49
N LEU A 49 -9.15 8.87 -15.25
CA LEU A 49 -10.46 9.46 -15.01
C LEU A 49 -10.52 10.69 -15.93
N ASP A 50 -11.35 10.63 -16.97
CA ASP A 50 -11.68 11.80 -17.78
C ASP A 50 -12.62 12.67 -16.94
N LEU A 51 -12.03 13.28 -15.92
CA LEU A 51 -12.69 14.22 -15.02
C LEU A 51 -12.91 15.46 -15.85
N GLY A 52 -14.11 15.52 -16.44
CA GLY A 52 -14.54 16.59 -17.33
C GLY A 52 -14.01 17.94 -16.88
N ARG A 53 -13.23 18.57 -17.76
CA ARG A 53 -12.52 19.83 -17.55
C ARG A 53 -13.47 20.90 -16.96
N GLY A 54 -13.48 21.04 -15.63
CA GLY A 54 -14.26 22.06 -14.91
C GLY A 54 -15.18 21.55 -13.79
N SER A 55 -15.37 20.23 -13.61
CA SER A 55 -16.08 19.69 -12.45
C SER A 55 -15.14 19.39 -11.28
N ASP A 56 -15.67 19.50 -10.07
CA ASP A 56 -14.95 19.15 -8.84
C ASP A 56 -14.50 17.67 -8.87
N VAL A 57 -13.19 17.43 -8.78
CA VAL A 57 -12.56 16.10 -8.86
C VAL A 57 -13.16 15.13 -7.85
N CYS A 58 -13.37 15.58 -6.61
CA CYS A 58 -13.98 14.75 -5.58
C CYS A 58 -15.41 14.36 -5.95
N LYS A 59 -16.18 15.31 -6.51
CA LYS A 59 -17.56 15.03 -6.94
C LYS A 59 -17.60 14.01 -8.07
N ALA A 60 -16.78 14.17 -9.09
CA ALA A 60 -16.72 13.22 -10.21
C ALA A 60 -16.23 11.83 -9.78
N LEU A 61 -15.27 11.77 -8.85
CA LEU A 61 -14.82 10.52 -8.24
C LEU A 61 -15.95 9.86 -7.44
N MET A 62 -16.63 10.60 -6.58
CA MET A 62 -17.76 10.08 -5.80
C MET A 62 -18.90 9.62 -6.70
N ASP A 63 -19.26 10.38 -7.74
CA ASP A 63 -20.33 10.01 -8.68
C ASP A 63 -20.00 8.69 -9.43
N ARG A 64 -18.71 8.44 -9.75
CA ARG A 64 -18.24 7.20 -10.38
C ARG A 64 -18.33 5.99 -9.44
N TYR A 65 -17.90 6.15 -8.19
CA TYR A 65 -17.80 5.06 -7.23
C TYR A 65 -19.02 4.92 -6.30
N ALA A 66 -20.00 5.83 -6.36
CA ALA A 66 -21.20 5.84 -5.52
C ALA A 66 -22.03 4.54 -5.64
N LYS A 67 -21.98 3.88 -6.80
CA LYS A 67 -22.71 2.63 -7.06
C LYS A 67 -21.90 1.38 -6.73
N SER A 68 -20.63 1.53 -6.36
CA SER A 68 -19.78 0.38 -6.08
C SER A 68 -20.00 -0.15 -4.66
N SER A 69 -20.08 -1.47 -4.54
CA SER A 69 -20.18 -2.18 -3.25
C SER A 69 -18.81 -2.53 -2.65
N ALA A 70 -17.72 -2.33 -3.39
CA ALA A 70 -16.38 -2.69 -2.92
C ALA A 70 -15.98 -1.83 -1.70
N PRO A 71 -15.48 -2.44 -0.61
CA PRO A 71 -15.07 -1.70 0.60
C PRO A 71 -14.06 -0.59 0.30
N GLN A 72 -13.07 -0.88 -0.54
CA GLN A 72 -12.01 0.07 -0.93
C GLN A 72 -12.58 1.32 -1.61
N HIS A 73 -13.59 1.16 -2.48
CA HIS A 73 -14.26 2.29 -3.12
C HIS A 73 -15.05 3.14 -2.12
N ARG A 74 -15.62 2.52 -1.07
CA ARG A 74 -16.29 3.27 0.00
C ARG A 74 -15.31 4.09 0.83
N HIS A 75 -14.17 3.51 1.21
CA HIS A 75 -13.13 4.24 1.93
C HIS A 75 -12.53 5.38 1.09
N LEU A 76 -12.36 5.14 -0.22
CA LEU A 76 -11.92 6.17 -1.16
C LEU A 76 -12.93 7.32 -1.26
N CYS A 77 -14.22 7.03 -1.44
CA CYS A 77 -15.29 8.04 -1.46
C CYS A 77 -15.39 8.81 -0.14
N ALA A 78 -15.27 8.11 1.00
CA ALA A 78 -15.29 8.73 2.32
C ALA A 78 -14.10 9.69 2.50
N SER A 79 -12.90 9.28 2.11
CA SER A 79 -11.70 10.12 2.16
C SER A 79 -11.82 11.33 1.23
N ALA A 80 -12.32 11.14 0.01
CA ALA A 80 -12.55 12.25 -0.93
C ALA A 80 -13.61 13.24 -0.41
N ALA A 81 -14.68 12.74 0.22
CA ALA A 81 -15.68 13.58 0.87
C ALA A 81 -15.10 14.35 2.06
N ALA A 82 -14.28 13.71 2.89
CA ALA A 82 -13.60 14.34 4.01
C ALA A 82 -12.65 15.45 3.54
N MET A 83 -11.79 15.18 2.54
CA MET A 83 -10.89 16.19 1.97
C MET A 83 -11.67 17.38 1.38
N ARG A 84 -12.81 17.11 0.75
CA ARG A 84 -13.70 18.16 0.26
C ARG A 84 -14.30 18.99 1.38
N SER A 85 -14.75 18.37 2.48
CA SER A 85 -15.25 19.10 3.67
C SER A 85 -14.17 20.01 4.25
N ILE A 86 -12.94 19.49 4.42
CA ILE A 86 -11.80 20.24 4.96
C ILE A 86 -11.53 21.49 4.11
N LEU A 87 -11.44 21.35 2.78
CA LEU A 87 -11.23 22.51 1.91
C LEU A 87 -12.37 23.53 1.98
N GLN A 88 -13.62 23.07 2.12
CA GLN A 88 -14.78 23.96 2.26
C GLN A 88 -14.75 24.73 3.59
N GLU A 89 -14.37 24.05 4.68
CA GLU A 89 -14.25 24.63 6.01
C GLU A 89 -13.10 25.65 6.09
N GLU A 90 -11.97 25.36 5.44
CA GLU A 90 -10.83 26.27 5.35
C GLU A 90 -11.02 27.41 4.33
N GLY A 91 -12.13 27.41 3.58
CA GLY A 91 -12.41 28.42 2.56
C GLY A 91 -11.47 28.35 1.34
N LEU A 92 -10.83 27.20 1.13
CA LEU A 92 -9.93 26.96 0.01
C LEU A 92 -10.69 26.59 -1.27
N PRO A 93 -10.17 26.94 -2.45
CA PRO A 93 -10.82 26.61 -3.71
C PRO A 93 -10.73 25.10 -3.97
N LEU A 94 -11.87 24.48 -4.31
CA LEU A 94 -12.01 23.05 -4.66
C LEU A 94 -11.33 22.72 -6.00
N THR A 95 -10.01 22.73 -5.98
CA THR A 95 -9.14 22.59 -7.14
C THR A 95 -8.21 21.39 -6.95
N PRO A 96 -7.78 20.72 -8.04
CA PRO A 96 -6.83 19.61 -7.95
C PRO A 96 -5.57 19.89 -7.09
N PRO A 97 -4.88 21.05 -7.20
CA PRO A 97 -3.74 21.36 -6.33
C PRO A 97 -4.11 21.56 -4.86
N GLY A 98 -5.32 22.09 -4.57
CA GLY A 98 -5.83 22.20 -3.20
C GLY A 98 -6.06 20.82 -2.57
N TYR A 99 -6.71 19.92 -3.31
CA TYR A 99 -6.90 18.54 -2.87
C TYR A 99 -5.56 17.81 -2.68
N PHE A 100 -4.61 18.00 -3.59
CA PHE A 100 -3.28 17.44 -3.46
C PHE A 100 -2.60 17.89 -2.16
N ALA A 101 -2.60 19.18 -1.85
CA ALA A 101 -2.01 19.71 -0.63
C ALA A 101 -2.68 19.16 0.65
N ALA A 102 -4.01 19.06 0.65
CA ALA A 102 -4.75 18.49 1.78
C ALA A 102 -4.46 17.00 1.98
N VAL A 103 -4.34 16.21 0.91
CA VAL A 103 -4.00 14.79 1.00
C VAL A 103 -2.58 14.58 1.52
N ILE A 104 -1.62 15.37 1.05
CA ILE A 104 -0.24 15.30 1.55
C ILE A 104 -0.19 15.66 3.04
N THR A 105 -0.96 16.66 3.45
CA THR A 105 -1.11 17.02 4.87
C THR A 105 -1.73 15.89 5.68
N ALA A 106 -2.81 15.28 5.18
CA ALA A 106 -3.45 14.14 5.82
C ALA A 106 -2.52 12.92 5.95
N ILE A 107 -1.67 12.65 4.95
CA ILE A 107 -0.66 11.57 5.00
C ILE A 107 0.43 11.90 6.03
N ARG A 108 0.90 13.15 6.07
CA ARG A 108 1.90 13.59 7.06
C ARG A 108 1.39 13.41 8.49
N ASP A 109 0.11 13.67 8.71
CA ASP A 109 -0.52 13.63 10.02
C ASP A 109 -1.21 12.26 10.28
N ALA A 110 -0.93 11.24 9.45
CA ALA A 110 -1.58 9.91 9.49
C ALA A 110 -1.01 8.95 10.55
N ASP A 111 -0.25 9.43 11.53
CA ASP A 111 0.42 8.60 12.54
C ASP A 111 -0.53 7.67 13.30
N THR A 112 -1.80 8.08 13.47
CA THR A 112 -2.85 7.30 14.14
C THR A 112 -3.97 6.86 13.20
N ALA A 113 -3.79 6.96 11.88
CA ALA A 113 -4.81 6.63 10.91
C ALA A 113 -4.90 5.10 10.69
N ASP A 114 -6.11 4.60 10.48
CA ASP A 114 -6.35 3.20 10.15
C ASP A 114 -5.73 2.82 8.79
N HIS A 115 -5.38 1.54 8.60
CA HIS A 115 -4.82 1.04 7.35
C HIS A 115 -5.70 1.33 6.13
N ASP A 116 -7.02 1.27 6.29
CA ASP A 116 -8.00 1.57 5.23
C ASP A 116 -7.99 3.05 4.85
N ALA A 117 -7.78 3.95 5.82
CA ALA A 117 -7.68 5.38 5.58
C ALA A 117 -6.39 5.71 4.80
N ILE A 118 -5.26 5.12 5.19
CA ILE A 118 -3.98 5.30 4.47
C ILE A 118 -4.07 4.72 3.05
N SER A 119 -4.73 3.56 2.89
CA SER A 119 -4.97 2.95 1.57
C SER A 119 -5.86 3.84 0.69
N ALA A 120 -6.92 4.41 1.25
CA ALA A 120 -7.79 5.34 0.53
C ALA A 120 -7.08 6.64 0.15
N LEU A 121 -6.29 7.24 1.06
CA LEU A 121 -5.52 8.46 0.80
C LEU A 121 -4.45 8.24 -0.28
N SER A 122 -3.73 7.12 -0.22
CA SER A 122 -2.71 6.76 -1.23
C SER A 122 -3.32 6.48 -2.61
N ALA A 123 -4.47 5.79 -2.66
CA ALA A 123 -5.21 5.59 -3.91
C ALA A 123 -5.74 6.92 -4.47
N PHE A 124 -6.26 7.80 -3.60
CA PHE A 124 -6.73 9.12 -4.00
C PHE A 124 -5.60 9.99 -4.55
N LEU A 125 -4.42 9.95 -3.93
CA LEU A 125 -3.23 10.62 -4.41
C LEU A 125 -2.81 10.14 -5.81
N ALA A 126 -2.81 8.83 -6.03
CA ALA A 126 -2.49 8.23 -7.33
C ALA A 126 -3.47 8.64 -8.44
N ILE A 127 -4.73 8.95 -8.09
CA ILE A 127 -5.74 9.48 -9.01
C ILE A 127 -5.54 10.99 -9.26
N LEU A 128 -5.16 11.75 -8.24
CA LEU A 128 -4.94 13.20 -8.37
C LEU A 128 -3.73 13.53 -9.25
N LEU A 129 -2.70 12.70 -9.24
CA LEU A 129 -1.42 12.96 -9.91
C LEU A 129 -1.50 13.08 -11.44
N PRO A 130 -2.25 12.23 -12.16
CA PRO A 130 -2.53 12.40 -13.58
C PRO A 130 -3.45 13.58 -13.89
N VAL A 131 -4.34 13.92 -12.96
CA VAL A 131 -5.39 14.93 -13.13
C VAL A 131 -4.85 16.34 -12.89
N ALA A 132 -3.91 16.49 -11.96
CA ALA A 132 -3.21 17.73 -11.70
C ALA A 132 -2.25 18.01 -12.87
N PRO A 133 -2.50 19.04 -13.71
CA PRO A 133 -1.55 19.42 -14.74
C PRO A 133 -0.22 19.74 -14.09
N ALA A 134 0.91 19.30 -14.67
CA ALA A 134 2.24 19.55 -14.11
C ALA A 134 2.50 21.05 -13.84
N ARG A 135 1.82 21.95 -14.57
CA ARG A 135 1.90 23.41 -14.39
C ARG A 135 1.11 23.97 -13.20
N SER A 136 0.23 23.17 -12.59
CA SER A 136 -0.61 23.59 -11.47
C SER A 136 0.03 23.34 -10.11
N LEU A 137 1.10 22.54 -10.05
CA LEU A 137 1.85 22.25 -8.83
C LEU A 137 3.09 23.13 -8.79
N THR A 138 3.28 23.88 -7.71
CA THR A 138 4.50 24.67 -7.53
C THR A 138 5.68 23.76 -7.19
N PRO A 139 6.94 24.12 -7.54
CA PRO A 139 8.11 23.31 -7.20
C PRO A 139 8.20 23.01 -5.70
N LYS A 140 7.84 23.99 -4.85
CA LYS A 140 7.81 23.83 -3.40
C LYS A 140 6.82 22.74 -2.97
N MET A 141 5.59 22.75 -3.51
CA MET A 141 4.58 21.74 -3.19
C MET A 141 5.02 20.34 -3.63
N VAL A 142 5.70 20.22 -4.77
CA VAL A 142 6.23 18.93 -5.24
C VAL A 142 7.32 18.43 -4.29
N LYS A 143 8.27 19.30 -3.91
CA LYS A 143 9.34 18.96 -2.95
C LYS A 143 8.79 18.50 -1.61
N ASP A 144 7.86 19.28 -1.04
CA ASP A 144 7.22 18.95 0.23
C ASP A 144 6.48 17.61 0.15
N ALA A 145 5.73 17.38 -0.93
CA ALA A 145 5.00 16.11 -1.14
C ALA A 145 5.93 14.91 -1.30
N VAL A 146 6.99 15.05 -2.09
CA VAL A 146 8.00 14.00 -2.28
C VAL A 146 8.65 13.64 -0.96
N LEU A 147 9.03 14.65 -0.16
CA LEU A 147 9.63 14.43 1.15
C LEU A 147 8.67 13.67 2.07
N VAL A 148 7.42 14.13 2.21
CA VAL A 148 6.40 13.48 3.05
C VAL A 148 6.18 12.02 2.66
N ILE A 149 6.01 11.73 1.36
CA ILE A 149 5.78 10.36 0.89
C ILE A 149 7.02 9.49 1.11
N ALA A 150 8.22 10.02 0.83
CA ALA A 150 9.46 9.28 1.02
C ALA A 150 9.72 8.99 2.50
N THR A 151 9.48 9.95 3.41
CA THR A 151 9.61 9.72 4.85
C THR A 151 8.60 8.72 5.36
N PHE A 152 7.34 8.82 4.93
CA PHE A 152 6.27 7.91 5.33
C PHE A 152 6.51 6.48 4.85
N LEU A 153 7.03 6.30 3.63
CA LEU A 153 7.38 4.98 3.11
C LEU A 153 8.65 4.39 3.74
N ARG A 154 9.60 5.23 4.17
CA ARG A 154 10.84 4.79 4.81
C ARG A 154 10.60 4.28 6.22
N ASP A 155 9.74 4.97 6.98
CA ASP A 155 9.42 4.63 8.37
C ASP A 155 7.90 4.73 8.59
N PRO A 156 7.12 3.76 8.09
CA PRO A 156 5.68 3.80 8.24
C PRO A 156 5.28 3.49 9.69
N PRO A 157 4.26 4.16 10.25
CA PRO A 157 3.83 3.96 11.65
C PRO A 157 3.32 2.54 11.91
N SER A 158 2.88 1.84 10.86
CA SER A 158 2.38 0.46 10.91
C SER A 158 2.60 -0.24 9.56
N ARG A 159 2.47 -1.57 9.52
CA ARG A 159 2.67 -2.33 8.27
C ARG A 159 1.64 -1.91 7.21
N LEU A 160 2.09 -1.25 6.16
CA LEU A 160 1.21 -0.77 5.10
C LEU A 160 0.69 -1.91 4.21
N PRO A 161 -0.59 -1.87 3.79
CA PRO A 161 -1.12 -2.83 2.84
C PRO A 161 -0.45 -2.67 1.47
N THR A 162 -0.34 -3.77 0.73
CA THR A 162 0.40 -3.84 -0.54
C THR A 162 -0.12 -2.83 -1.58
N GLY A 163 -1.44 -2.67 -1.70
CA GLY A 163 -2.06 -1.67 -2.58
C GLY A 163 -1.71 -0.21 -2.23
N ALA A 164 -1.59 0.12 -0.95
CA ALA A 164 -1.22 1.47 -0.50
C ALA A 164 0.24 1.79 -0.84
N VAL A 165 1.14 0.85 -0.54
CA VAL A 165 2.57 0.97 -0.88
C VAL A 165 2.74 1.16 -2.37
N ARG A 166 2.11 0.32 -3.19
CA ARG A 166 2.15 0.44 -4.66
C ARG A 166 1.66 1.81 -5.14
N SER A 167 0.55 2.31 -4.59
CA SER A 167 -0.03 3.59 -4.99
C SER A 167 0.86 4.78 -4.58
N MET A 168 1.45 4.73 -3.39
CA MET A 168 2.42 5.72 -2.91
C MET A 168 3.71 5.70 -3.72
N VAL A 169 4.23 4.52 -4.03
CA VAL A 169 5.43 4.35 -4.87
C VAL A 169 5.21 4.90 -6.27
N LYS A 170 4.08 4.57 -6.91
CA LYS A 170 3.70 5.16 -8.21
C LYS A 170 3.60 6.68 -8.14
N SER A 171 3.01 7.19 -7.06
CA SER A 171 2.83 8.62 -6.85
C SER A 171 4.16 9.34 -6.62
N LEU A 172 5.04 8.74 -5.82
CA LEU A 172 6.41 9.21 -5.57
C LEU A 172 7.19 9.29 -6.88
N GLY A 173 7.12 8.23 -7.70
CA GLY A 173 7.74 8.22 -9.03
C GLY A 173 7.29 9.36 -9.92
N GLY A 174 5.98 9.56 -10.05
CA GLY A 174 5.42 10.66 -10.84
C GLY A 174 5.77 12.05 -10.31
N LEU A 175 6.04 12.20 -9.02
CA LEU A 175 6.48 13.46 -8.41
C LEU A 175 7.99 13.69 -8.54
N VAL A 176 8.82 12.64 -8.40
CA VAL A 176 10.28 12.72 -8.57
C VAL A 176 10.64 13.15 -9.99
N LEU A 177 9.89 12.70 -11.00
CA LEU A 177 10.05 13.17 -12.39
C LEU A 177 9.73 14.66 -12.59
N ARG A 178 9.13 15.32 -11.59
CA ARG A 178 8.81 16.75 -11.58
C ARG A 178 9.75 17.56 -10.67
N LEU A 179 10.68 16.91 -9.98
CA LEU A 179 11.71 17.57 -9.20
C LEU A 179 12.82 18.12 -10.10
N ASP A 180 13.57 19.05 -9.53
CA ASP A 180 14.82 19.49 -10.13
C ASP A 180 15.88 18.40 -9.89
N LEU A 181 16.22 17.66 -10.96
CA LEU A 181 17.18 16.57 -10.90
C LEU A 181 18.64 17.08 -10.79
N GLU A 182 18.86 18.38 -10.91
CA GLU A 182 20.17 19.01 -10.73
C GLU A 182 20.57 19.10 -9.26
N ASP A 183 19.60 19.20 -8.33
CA ASP A 183 19.86 19.19 -6.89
C ASP A 183 19.78 17.76 -6.32
N TRP A 184 20.94 17.12 -6.23
CA TRP A 184 21.06 15.78 -5.67
C TRP A 184 20.51 15.66 -4.25
N ASN A 185 20.53 16.73 -3.43
CA ASN A 185 20.02 16.65 -2.06
C ASN A 185 18.51 16.44 -2.01
N GLU A 186 17.78 16.96 -2.99
CA GLU A 186 16.32 16.80 -3.09
C GLU A 186 15.93 15.44 -3.64
N VAL A 187 16.78 14.85 -4.48
CA VAL A 187 16.52 13.58 -5.17
C VAL A 187 17.02 12.36 -4.39
N LYS A 188 18.05 12.52 -3.56
CA LYS A 188 18.72 11.44 -2.84
C LYS A 188 17.75 10.58 -2.03
N LEU A 189 16.99 11.19 -1.12
CA LEU A 189 16.07 10.45 -0.23
C LEU A 189 14.97 9.73 -1.02
N PRO A 190 14.25 10.39 -1.95
CA PRO A 190 13.25 9.72 -2.78
C PRO A 190 13.82 8.55 -3.60
N MET A 191 15.02 8.70 -4.15
CA MET A 191 15.69 7.63 -4.90
C MET A 191 16.11 6.47 -4.01
N GLU A 192 16.68 6.73 -2.83
CA GLU A 192 17.02 5.69 -1.85
C GLU A 192 15.77 4.88 -1.46
N VAL A 193 14.65 5.56 -1.23
CA VAL A 193 13.36 4.91 -0.90
C VAL A 193 12.85 4.10 -2.08
N LEU A 194 12.81 4.65 -3.30
CA LEU A 194 12.38 3.90 -4.49
C LEU A 194 13.24 2.65 -4.73
N LEU A 195 14.56 2.78 -4.58
CA LEU A 195 15.50 1.67 -4.71
C LEU A 195 15.29 0.61 -3.62
N SER A 196 14.95 1.00 -2.39
CA SER A 196 14.64 0.03 -1.33
C SER A 196 13.46 -0.87 -1.69
N PHE A 197 12.49 -0.39 -2.49
CA PHE A 197 11.35 -1.18 -2.95
C PHE A 197 11.66 -2.10 -4.14
N THR A 198 12.83 -1.97 -4.79
CA THR A 198 13.27 -2.92 -5.82
C THR A 198 13.63 -4.30 -5.24
N VAL A 199 14.01 -4.33 -3.97
CA VAL A 199 14.33 -5.55 -3.21
C VAL A 199 13.21 -5.95 -2.23
N ASP A 200 12.03 -5.34 -2.34
CA ASP A 200 10.87 -5.70 -1.51
C ASP A 200 10.45 -7.14 -1.82
N LYS A 201 10.02 -7.87 -0.78
CA LYS A 201 9.59 -9.27 -0.90
C LYS A 201 8.25 -9.41 -1.62
N ARG A 202 7.46 -8.33 -1.72
CA ARG A 202 6.14 -8.32 -2.34
C ARG A 202 6.29 -8.10 -3.84
N PRO A 203 6.05 -9.13 -4.69
CA PRO A 203 6.26 -9.02 -6.13
C PRO A 203 5.39 -7.93 -6.78
N LYS A 204 4.20 -7.65 -6.23
CA LYS A 204 3.31 -6.56 -6.68
C LYS A 204 3.97 -5.17 -6.57
N VAL A 205 4.77 -4.93 -5.52
CA VAL A 205 5.45 -3.65 -5.29
C VAL A 205 6.64 -3.51 -6.22
N THR A 206 7.47 -4.56 -6.34
CA THR A 206 8.63 -4.60 -7.23
C THR A 206 8.25 -4.38 -8.68
N THR A 207 7.18 -5.02 -9.16
CA THR A 207 6.65 -4.80 -10.53
C THR A 207 6.21 -3.36 -10.75
N SER A 208 5.70 -2.69 -9.71
CA SER A 208 5.25 -1.31 -9.81
C SER A 208 6.40 -0.32 -10.00
N ILE A 209 7.55 -0.59 -9.37
CA ILE A 209 8.80 0.13 -9.61
C ILE A 209 9.35 -0.18 -11.01
N ALA A 210 9.34 -1.45 -11.41
CA ALA A 210 9.86 -1.85 -12.73
C ALA A 210 9.16 -1.11 -13.88
N ILE A 211 7.82 -0.96 -13.82
CA ILE A 211 7.02 -0.20 -14.80
C ILE A 211 7.35 1.30 -14.81
N LEU A 212 7.85 1.84 -13.69
CA LEU A 212 8.21 3.26 -13.62
C LEU A 212 9.57 3.55 -14.28
N ILE A 213 10.44 2.54 -14.37
CA ILE A 213 11.81 2.65 -14.89
C ILE A 213 11.87 2.40 -16.41
N ASP A 214 10.92 1.62 -16.94
CA ASP A 214 10.77 1.31 -18.38
C ASP A 214 10.01 2.43 -19.12
#